data_AF-A0A1J4UDD1-F1
#
_entry.id   AF-A0A1J4UDD1-F1
#
_cell.length_a   1.000
_cell.length_b   1.000
_cell.length_c   1.000
_cell.angle_alpha   90.00
_cell.angle_beta   90.00
_cell.angle_gamma   90.00
#
_symmetry.space_group_name_H-M   'P 1'
#
loop_
_entity.id
_entity.type
_entity.pdbx_description
1 polymer ?
#
loop_
_entity_poly.entity_id
_entity_poly.type
_entity_poly.pdbx_seq_one_letter_code
_entity_poly.pdbx_strand_id
1 'polypeptide(L)'
;MNIRKLQFIGLFAILLTGMAFAQTTQTLMSGLTALCTFINSIIPIVVMLMLVGAGAVYAGGQMMGAETRARANVWATSMLVGALIGIVIVAVAPGILETMYGGSSWSTMCG
;
A
#
# COMPACT_ATOMS: atom_id res chain seq x y z
N MET A 1 23.81 29.43 39.67
CA MET A 1 23.86 29.19 38.21
C MET A 1 22.77 30.05 37.56
N ASN A 2 23.10 30.89 36.58
CA ASN A 2 22.17 31.91 36.06
C ASN A 2 20.99 31.29 35.31
N ILE A 3 19.76 31.62 35.69
CA ILE A 3 18.52 31.04 35.14
C ILE A 3 18.38 31.26 33.62
N ARG A 4 18.90 32.38 33.12
CA ARG A 4 19.01 32.67 31.68
C ARG A 4 19.92 31.70 30.95
N LYS A 5 21.02 31.26 31.56
CA LYS A 5 21.92 30.23 30.98
C LYS A 5 21.23 28.85 30.95
N LEU A 6 20.37 28.56 31.92
CA LEU A 6 19.59 27.31 31.96
C LEU A 6 18.55 27.25 30.81
N GLN A 7 17.89 28.38 30.52
CA GLN A 7 16.92 28.46 29.41
C GLN A 7 17.57 28.27 28.04
N PHE A 8 18.75 28.86 27.81
CA PHE A 8 19.48 28.66 26.56
C PHE A 8 19.98 27.21 26.39
N ILE A 9 20.43 26.57 27.46
CA ILE A 9 20.83 25.15 27.43
C ILE A 9 19.62 24.25 27.12
N GLY A 10 18.45 24.54 27.71
CA GLY A 10 17.21 23.79 27.45
C GLY A 10 16.75 23.89 25.99
N LEU A 11 16.74 25.09 25.41
CA LEU A 11 16.38 25.29 24.00
C LEU A 11 17.37 24.60 23.04
N PHE A 12 18.66 24.64 23.35
CA PHE A 12 19.68 23.98 22.55
C PHE A 12 19.56 22.44 22.60
N ALA A 13 19.20 21.89 23.76
CA ALA A 13 18.94 20.45 23.91
C ALA A 13 17.72 19.99 23.10
N ILE A 14 16.65 20.79 23.04
CA ILE A 14 15.44 20.51 22.25
C ILE A 14 15.73 20.55 20.73
N LEU A 15 16.57 21.48 20.28
CA LEU A 15 17.01 21.54 18.89
C LEU A 15 17.85 20.33 18.49
N LEU A 16 18.72 19.86 19.40
CA LEU A 16 19.55 18.68 19.19
C LEU A 16 18.73 17.38 19.09
N THR A 17 17.69 17.22 19.92
CA THR A 17 16.77 16.07 19.79
C THR A 17 15.93 16.15 18.51
N GLY A 18 15.54 17.34 18.07
CA GLY A 18 14.89 17.54 16.77
C GLY A 18 15.77 17.11 15.58
N MET A 19 17.07 17.44 15.61
CA MET A 19 18.01 17.03 14.55
C MET A 19 18.30 15.52 14.57
N ALA A 20 18.36 14.88 15.74
CA ALA A 20 18.51 13.43 15.85
C ALA A 20 17.30 12.69 15.26
N PHE A 21 16.09 13.25 15.41
CA PHE A 21 14.88 12.69 14.81
C PHE A 21 14.79 12.96 13.29
N ALA A 22 15.41 14.02 12.77
CA ALA A 22 15.44 14.27 11.33
C ALA A 22 16.23 13.20 10.55
N GLN A 23 17.21 12.55 11.17
CA GLN A 23 18.04 11.51 10.53
C GLN A 23 17.31 10.19 10.26
N THR A 24 16.14 9.93 10.87
CA THR A 24 15.33 8.72 10.58
C THR A 24 14.53 8.81 9.28
N THR A 25 14.64 9.90 8.51
CA THR A 25 14.03 9.97 7.16
C THR A 25 14.53 8.85 6.23
N GLN A 26 15.77 8.41 6.37
CA GLN A 26 16.32 7.31 5.58
C GLN A 26 15.72 5.94 5.94
N THR A 27 15.36 5.70 7.21
CA THR A 27 14.72 4.44 7.62
C THR A 27 13.26 4.39 7.17
N LEU A 28 12.56 5.53 7.14
CA LEU A 28 11.21 5.66 6.61
C LEU A 28 11.16 5.35 5.10
N MET A 29 12.09 5.91 4.32
CA MET A 29 12.17 5.63 2.88
C MET A 29 12.51 4.16 2.58
N SER A 30 13.42 3.55 3.34
CA SER A 30 13.75 2.14 3.21
C SER A 30 12.54 1.23 3.51
N GLY A 31 11.81 1.51 4.60
CA GLY A 31 10.60 0.77 4.95
C GLY A 31 9.50 0.89 3.89
N LEU A 32 9.32 2.08 3.31
CA LEU A 32 8.36 2.29 2.23
C LEU A 32 8.73 1.56 0.94
N THR A 33 10.02 1.53 0.60
CA THR A 33 10.52 0.81 -0.58
C THR A 33 10.34 -0.70 -0.41
N ALA A 34 10.61 -1.23 0.79
CA ALA A 34 10.35 -2.63 1.13
C ALA A 34 8.85 -2.99 1.05
N LEU A 35 7.98 -2.07 1.48
CA LEU A 35 6.53 -2.25 1.38
C LEU A 35 6.05 -2.21 -0.07
N CYS A 36 6.55 -1.28 -0.89
CA CYS A 36 6.22 -1.21 -2.32
C CYS A 36 6.67 -2.45 -3.08
N THR A 37 7.90 -2.92 -2.86
CA THR A 37 8.41 -4.14 -3.48
C THR A 37 7.61 -5.38 -3.05
N PHE A 38 7.24 -5.47 -1.78
CA PHE A 38 6.35 -6.52 -1.28
C PHE A 38 5.00 -6.49 -1.99
N ILE A 39 4.34 -5.33 -2.04
CA ILE A 39 3.04 -5.14 -2.68
C ILE A 39 3.10 -5.51 -4.17
N ASN A 40 4.10 -5.02 -4.91
CA ASN A 40 4.29 -5.33 -6.32
C ASN A 40 4.60 -6.81 -6.58
N SER A 41 5.24 -7.51 -5.64
CA SER A 41 5.49 -8.95 -5.78
C SER A 41 4.25 -9.80 -5.52
N ILE A 42 3.41 -9.42 -4.55
CA ILE A 42 2.30 -10.25 -4.09
C ILE A 42 0.99 -10.00 -4.85
N ILE A 43 0.70 -8.75 -5.23
CA ILE A 43 -0.53 -8.40 -5.93
C ILE A 43 -0.73 -9.20 -7.23
N PRO A 44 0.23 -9.33 -8.16
CA PRO A 44 -0.01 -10.07 -9.41
C PRO A 44 -0.35 -11.54 -9.16
N ILE A 45 0.25 -12.15 -8.12
CA ILE A 45 -0.05 -13.53 -7.71
C ILE A 45 -1.50 -13.63 -7.21
N VAL A 46 -1.90 -12.72 -6.31
CA VAL A 46 -3.27 -12.70 -5.75
C VAL A 46 -4.32 -12.41 -6.80
N VAL A 47 -4.05 -11.47 -7.72
CA VAL A 47 -4.92 -11.12 -8.84
C VAL A 47 -5.16 -12.32 -9.74
N MET A 48 -4.10 -13.07 -10.08
CA MET A 48 -4.25 -14.29 -10.88
C MET A 48 -5.05 -15.37 -10.16
N LEU A 49 -4.82 -15.58 -8.87
CA LEU A 49 -5.60 -16.52 -8.07
C LEU A 49 -7.08 -16.12 -7.97
N MET A 50 -7.37 -14.82 -7.82
CA MET A 50 -8.73 -14.29 -7.79
C MET A 50 -9.44 -14.44 -9.15
N LEU A 51 -8.75 -14.21 -10.26
CA LEU A 51 -9.30 -14.40 -11.61
C LEU A 51 -9.63 -15.87 -11.90
N VAL A 52 -8.69 -16.76 -11.61
CA VAL A 52 -8.89 -18.21 -11.79
C VAL A 52 -9.97 -18.73 -10.83
N GLY A 53 -9.94 -18.27 -9.58
CA GLY A 53 -10.96 -18.59 -8.56
C GLY A 53 -12.36 -18.12 -8.98
N ALA A 54 -12.50 -16.91 -9.51
CA ALA A 54 -13.76 -16.40 -10.04
C ALA A 54 -14.30 -17.28 -11.18
N GLY A 55 -13.43 -17.69 -12.11
CA GLY A 55 -13.80 -18.60 -13.19
C GLY A 55 -14.25 -19.97 -12.69
N ALA A 56 -13.51 -20.55 -11.74
CA ALA A 56 -13.84 -21.84 -11.14
C ALA A 56 -15.15 -21.80 -10.34
N VAL A 57 -15.36 -20.74 -9.54
CA VAL A 57 -16.59 -20.56 -8.75
C VAL A 57 -17.79 -20.31 -9.66
N TYR A 58 -17.63 -19.52 -10.73
CA TYR A 58 -18.69 -19.30 -11.71
C TYR A 58 -19.09 -20.62 -12.40
N ALA A 59 -18.10 -21.35 -12.92
CA ALA A 59 -18.33 -22.63 -13.60
C ALA A 59 -18.92 -23.69 -12.66
N GLY A 60 -18.38 -23.81 -11.44
CA GLY A 60 -18.91 -24.70 -10.40
C GLY A 60 -20.33 -24.32 -9.98
N GLY A 61 -20.64 -23.03 -9.93
CA GLY A 61 -21.99 -22.52 -9.65
C GLY A 61 -23.02 -22.90 -10.71
N GLN A 62 -22.62 -23.04 -11.98
CA GLN A 62 -23.54 -23.48 -13.04
C GLN A 62 -23.95 -24.95 -12.90
N MET A 63 -23.12 -25.78 -12.24
CA MET A 63 -23.39 -27.19 -12.01
C MET A 63 -24.27 -27.44 -10.77
N MET A 64 -24.53 -26.39 -9.97
CA MET A 64 -25.32 -26.46 -8.74
C MET A 64 -26.73 -25.92 -8.91
N GLY A 65 -27.61 -26.23 -7.96
CA GLY A 65 -29.01 -25.78 -7.94
C GLY A 65 -29.18 -24.25 -7.92
N ALA A 66 -30.40 -23.78 -8.20
CA ALA A 66 -30.70 -22.35 -8.39
C ALA A 66 -30.24 -21.45 -7.23
N GLU A 67 -30.40 -21.91 -5.98
CA GLU A 67 -30.00 -21.18 -4.77
C GLU A 67 -28.48 -21.02 -4.64
N THR A 68 -27.72 -22.07 -4.97
CA THR A 68 -26.25 -22.08 -4.91
C THR A 68 -25.64 -21.38 -6.12
N ARG A 69 -26.26 -21.49 -7.29
CA ARG A 69 -25.88 -20.74 -8.50
C ARG A 69 -25.94 -19.23 -8.28
N ALA A 70 -27.01 -18.75 -7.64
CA ALA A 70 -27.17 -17.33 -7.33
C ALA A 70 -26.05 -16.82 -6.40
N ARG A 71 -25.71 -17.58 -5.34
CA ARG A 71 -24.63 -17.22 -4.41
C ARG A 71 -23.24 -17.32 -5.06
N ALA A 72 -23.00 -18.35 -5.87
CA ALA A 72 -21.74 -18.54 -6.58
C ALA A 72 -21.48 -17.39 -7.57
N ASN A 73 -22.51 -16.90 -8.26
CA ASN A 73 -22.38 -15.73 -9.13
C ASN A 73 -21.96 -14.47 -8.34
N VAL A 74 -22.56 -14.23 -7.17
CA VAL A 74 -22.16 -13.10 -6.32
C VAL A 74 -20.69 -13.22 -5.92
N TRP A 75 -20.23 -14.40 -5.53
CA TRP A 75 -18.84 -14.63 -5.10
C TRP A 75 -17.86 -14.49 -6.27
N ALA A 76 -18.21 -14.98 -7.45
CA ALA A 76 -17.39 -14.82 -8.65
C ALA A 76 -17.26 -13.34 -9.04
N THR A 77 -18.35 -12.57 -8.97
CA THR A 77 -18.31 -11.14 -9.29
C THR A 77 -17.52 -10.33 -8.25
N SER A 78 -17.62 -10.64 -6.96
CA SER A 78 -16.83 -9.96 -5.94
C SER A 78 -15.33 -10.25 -6.07
N MET A 79 -14.95 -11.49 -6.42
CA MET A 79 -13.56 -11.84 -6.73
C MET A 79 -13.05 -11.11 -7.98
N LEU A 80 -13.86 -11.04 -9.04
CA LEU A 80 -13.48 -10.35 -10.28
C LEU A 80 -13.31 -8.84 -10.05
N VAL A 81 -14.25 -8.20 -9.35
CA VAL A 81 -14.18 -6.77 -9.02
C VAL A 81 -13.01 -6.47 -8.08
N GLY A 82 -12.76 -7.33 -7.08
CA GLY A 82 -11.61 -7.20 -6.19
C GLY A 82 -10.27 -7.27 -6.94
N ALA A 83 -10.14 -8.19 -7.89
CA ALA A 83 -8.96 -8.30 -8.75
C ALA A 83 -8.78 -7.04 -9.63
N LEU A 84 -9.87 -6.55 -10.22
CA LEU A 84 -9.85 -5.36 -11.08
C LEU A 84 -9.46 -4.10 -10.31
N ILE A 85 -10.04 -3.89 -9.12
CA ILE A 85 -9.68 -2.78 -8.23
C ILE A 85 -8.21 -2.87 -7.81
N GLY A 86 -7.71 -4.06 -7.47
CA GLY A 86 -6.31 -4.27 -7.11
C GLY A 86 -5.33 -3.85 -8.22
N ILE A 87 -5.64 -4.20 -9.48
CA ILE A 87 -4.85 -3.77 -10.65
C ILE A 87 -4.88 -2.25 -10.79
N VAL A 88 -6.06 -1.64 -10.69
CA VAL A 88 -6.23 -0.18 -10.82
C VAL A 88 -5.45 0.56 -9.74
N ILE A 89 -5.47 0.09 -8.50
CA ILE A 89 -4.73 0.72 -7.39
C ILE A 89 -3.23 0.71 -7.69
N VAL A 90 -2.65 -0.43 -8.09
CA VAL A 90 -1.21 -0.51 -8.40
C VAL A 90 -0.82 0.40 -9.57
N ALA A 91 -1.67 0.47 -10.59
CA ALA A 91 -1.39 1.30 -11.76
C ALA A 91 -1.48 2.82 -11.47
N VAL A 92 -2.41 3.23 -10.61
CA VAL A 92 -2.75 4.66 -10.40
C VAL A 92 -2.10 5.26 -9.15
N ALA A 93 -1.91 4.47 -8.09
CA ALA A 93 -1.35 4.93 -6.82
C ALA A 93 0.01 5.66 -6.94
N PRO A 94 1.02 5.17 -7.69
CA PRO A 94 2.30 5.88 -7.78
C PRO A 94 2.15 7.26 -8.44
N GLY A 95 1.26 7.39 -9.44
CA GLY A 95 0.98 8.66 -10.11
C GLY A 95 0.31 9.68 -9.18
N ILE A 96 -0.65 9.24 -8.35
CA ILE A 96 -1.28 10.13 -7.36
C ILE A 96 -0.25 10.61 -6.34
N LEU A 97 0.56 9.70 -5.80
CA LEU A 97 1.59 10.03 -4.80
C LEU A 97 2.65 10.99 -5.35
N GLU A 98 3.05 10.82 -6.61
CA GLU A 98 3.98 11.74 -7.29
C GLU A 98 3.41 13.15 -7.40
N THR A 99 2.13 13.28 -7.77
CA THR A 99 1.47 14.60 -7.88
C THR A 99 1.28 15.30 -6.53
N MET A 100 1.04 14.55 -5.45
CA MET A 100 0.81 15.11 -4.11
C MET A 100 2.10 15.52 -3.41
N TYR A 101 3.17 14.73 -3.56
CA TYR A 101 4.43 14.94 -2.84
C TYR A 101 5.56 15.52 -3.69
N GLY A 102 5.33 15.77 -4.98
CA GLY A 102 6.21 16.55 -5.85
C GLY A 102 7.61 15.96 -6.07
N GLY A 103 7.80 14.67 -5.78
CA GLY A 103 9.09 13.99 -5.90
C GLY A 103 8.99 12.79 -6.83
N SER A 104 9.80 12.78 -7.90
CA SER A 104 9.97 11.69 -8.87
C SER A 104 10.47 10.37 -8.27
N SER A 105 10.79 10.37 -6.98
CA SER A 105 11.26 9.21 -6.23
C SER A 105 10.19 8.13 -6.08
N TRP A 106 8.90 8.49 -6.02
CA TRP A 106 7.81 7.54 -5.76
C TRP A 106 7.53 6.60 -6.94
N SER A 107 7.54 7.12 -8.16
CA SER A 107 7.42 6.31 -9.38
C SER A 107 8.65 5.44 -9.64
N THR A 108 9.82 5.83 -9.12
CA THR A 108 11.07 5.05 -9.25
C THR A 108 11.23 4.00 -8.13
N MET A 109 10.63 4.23 -6.95
CA MET A 109 10.68 3.30 -5.81
C MET A 109 9.65 2.17 -5.88
N CYS A 110 8.56 2.38 -6.64
CA CYS A 110 7.45 1.46 -6.75
C CYS A 110 7.14 1.07 -8.21
N GLY A 111 7.97 1.51 -9.17
CA GLY A 111 7.86 1.21 -10.61
C GLY A 111 8.98 0.30 -11.11
#